data_AF-A0A9E4F147-F1
#
_entry.id   AF-A0A9E4F147-F1
#
_cell.length_a   1.000
_cell.length_b   1.000
_cell.length_c   1.000
_cell.angle_alpha   90.00
_cell.angle_beta   90.00
_cell.angle_gamma   90.00
#
_symmetry.space_group_name_H-M   'P 1'
#
loop_
_entity.id
_entity.type
_entity.pdbx_description
1 polymer ?
#
loop_
_entity_poly.entity_id
_entity_poly.type
_entity_poly.pdbx_seq_one_letter_code
_entity_poly.pdbx_strand_id
1 'polypeptide(L)'
;MTPEPTRLAILSMHTDPLAPLGGDFTGGMNVYAREIAKAFAGLGVGADVFTRLESDSSERQVTIADGARLIRVEVGPRERLDKDAQVEWADAFAEGILAFAE
;
A
#
# COMPACT_ATOMS: atom_id res chain seq x y z
N MET A 1 -2.00 -1.09 29.74
CA MET A 1 -1.03 -1.51 28.72
C MET A 1 -1.81 -1.74 27.44
N THR A 2 -1.50 -0.99 26.39
CA THR A 2 -1.96 -1.32 25.04
C THR A 2 -1.30 -2.65 24.62
N PRO A 3 -2.02 -3.58 23.99
CA PRO A 3 -1.41 -4.80 23.48
C PRO A 3 -0.30 -4.47 22.48
N GLU A 4 0.73 -5.31 22.43
CA GLU A 4 1.78 -5.20 21.42
C GLU A 4 1.14 -5.31 20.02
N PRO A 5 1.46 -4.41 19.08
CA PRO A 5 0.84 -4.41 17.76
C PRO A 5 1.23 -5.69 16.98
N THR A 6 0.23 -6.45 16.55
CA THR A 6 0.41 -7.71 15.80
C THR A 6 0.52 -7.50 14.29
N ARG A 7 0.25 -6.29 13.81
CA ARG A 7 0.28 -5.93 12.39
C ARG A 7 0.68 -4.47 12.16
N LEU A 8 1.48 -4.24 11.12
CA LEU A 8 1.90 -2.93 10.63
C LEU A 8 1.05 -2.50 9.42
N ALA A 9 0.67 -1.22 9.38
CA ALA A 9 0.13 -0.57 8.18
C ALA A 9 1.23 0.31 7.54
N ILE A 10 1.55 0.05 6.27
CA ILE A 10 2.52 0.83 5.48
C ILE A 10 1.76 1.57 4.39
N LEU A 11 1.85 2.90 4.36
CA LEU A 11 1.09 3.73 3.43
C LEU A 11 2.01 4.19 2.29
N SER A 12 1.67 3.79 1.06
CA SER A 12 2.38 4.13 -0.17
C SER A 12 1.39 4.64 -1.22
N MET A 13 0.76 5.78 -0.92
CA MET A 13 -0.31 6.33 -1.76
C MET A 13 0.17 6.72 -3.16
N HIS A 14 1.33 7.38 -3.25
CA HIS A 14 1.80 8.03 -4.48
C HIS A 14 2.05 7.08 -5.65
N THR A 15 2.45 5.84 -5.37
CA THR A 15 2.85 4.88 -6.40
C THR A 15 2.59 3.47 -5.90
N ASP A 16 2.12 2.60 -6.79
CA ASP A 16 1.94 1.18 -6.49
C ASP A 16 3.30 0.50 -6.23
N PRO A 17 3.53 -0.05 -5.02
CA PRO A 17 4.76 -0.75 -4.69
C PRO A 17 5.04 -1.96 -5.57
N LEU A 18 4.05 -2.58 -6.21
CA LEU A 18 4.20 -3.71 -7.13
C LEU A 18 4.19 -3.30 -8.61
N ALA A 19 4.18 -2.00 -8.92
CA ALA A 19 4.36 -1.55 -10.30
C ALA A 19 5.71 -2.03 -10.89
N PRO A 20 5.79 -2.32 -12.20
CA PRO A 20 7.01 -2.80 -12.85
C PRO A 20 8.20 -1.87 -12.60
N LEU A 21 9.34 -2.45 -12.21
CA LEU A 21 10.58 -1.69 -11.99
C LEU A 21 11.06 -1.05 -13.30
N GLY A 22 11.39 0.24 -13.26
CA GLY A 22 11.92 0.98 -14.40
C GLY A 22 10.90 1.83 -15.16
N GLY A 23 9.64 1.89 -14.70
CA GLY A 23 8.68 2.92 -15.12
C GLY A 23 8.84 4.22 -14.33
N ASP A 24 8.24 5.30 -14.82
CA ASP A 24 8.23 6.58 -14.12
C ASP A 24 7.74 6.39 -12.67
N PHE A 25 8.52 6.93 -11.71
CA PHE A 25 8.26 6.87 -10.26
C PHE A 25 8.40 5.49 -9.57
N THR A 26 8.86 4.43 -10.26
CA THR A 26 9.21 3.14 -9.61
C THR A 26 10.65 3.13 -9.08
N GLY A 27 10.85 3.85 -7.97
CA GLY A 27 12.16 4.02 -7.33
C GLY A 27 12.42 3.09 -6.13
N GLY A 28 13.49 3.39 -5.39
CA GLY A 28 13.92 2.65 -4.20
C GLY A 28 12.86 2.59 -3.08
N MET A 29 11.92 3.54 -3.03
CA MET A 29 10.84 3.54 -2.02
C MET A 29 9.86 2.37 -2.20
N ASN A 30 9.57 1.96 -3.44
CA ASN A 30 8.67 0.84 -3.70
C ASN A 30 9.34 -0.48 -3.29
N VAL A 31 10.64 -0.61 -3.56
CA VAL A 31 11.45 -1.72 -3.04
C VAL A 31 11.44 -1.69 -1.51
N TYR A 32 11.73 -0.55 -0.91
CA TYR A 32 11.79 -0.38 0.54
C TYR A 32 10.48 -0.79 1.24
N ALA A 33 9.32 -0.32 0.75
CA ALA A 33 8.02 -0.66 1.33
C ALA A 33 7.76 -2.18 1.30
N ARG A 34 8.08 -2.85 0.18
CA ARG A 34 7.93 -4.31 0.05
C ARG A 34 8.88 -5.06 0.98
N GLU A 35 10.14 -4.66 1.04
CA GLU A 35 11.14 -5.37 1.84
C GLU A 35 10.92 -5.17 3.35
N ILE A 36 10.49 -3.97 3.78
CA ILE A 36 10.08 -3.75 5.18
C ILE A 36 8.86 -4.61 5.54
N ALA A 37 7.84 -4.67 4.66
CA ALA A 37 6.67 -5.52 4.91
C ALA A 37 7.05 -6.99 5.10
N LYS A 38 7.91 -7.52 4.23
CA LYS A 38 8.43 -8.88 4.32
C LYS A 38 9.25 -9.10 5.60
N ALA A 39 10.11 -8.15 5.96
CA ALA A 39 10.98 -8.26 7.13
C ALA A 39 10.16 -8.35 8.42
N PHE A 40 9.15 -7.49 8.60
CA PHE A 40 8.26 -7.56 9.77
C PHE A 40 7.44 -8.84 9.80
N ALA A 41 6.90 -9.28 8.67
CA ALA A 41 6.16 -10.54 8.59
C ALA A 41 7.04 -11.74 8.99
N GLY A 42 8.31 -11.77 8.56
CA GLY A 42 9.29 -12.77 8.99
C GLY A 42 9.63 -12.74 10.49
N LEU A 43 9.34 -11.62 11.17
CA LEU A 43 9.46 -11.47 12.63
C LEU A 43 8.16 -11.80 13.38
N GLY A 44 7.13 -12.27 12.68
CA GLY A 44 5.82 -12.60 13.27
C GLY A 44 4.87 -11.41 13.41
N VAL A 45 5.23 -10.24 12.86
CA VAL A 45 4.37 -9.05 12.82
C VAL A 45 3.80 -8.91 11.40
N GLY A 46 2.51 -9.14 11.22
CA GLY A 46 1.90 -9.03 9.88
C GLY A 46 2.09 -7.65 9.26
N ALA A 47 2.01 -7.53 7.94
CA ALA A 47 2.16 -6.25 7.26
C ALA A 47 1.13 -6.05 6.14
N ASP A 48 0.41 -4.93 6.20
CA ASP A 48 -0.50 -4.46 5.17
C ASP A 48 0.07 -3.21 4.51
N VAL A 49 0.39 -3.30 3.23
CA VAL A 49 0.86 -2.18 2.43
C VAL A 49 -0.33 -1.60 1.67
N PHE A 50 -0.69 -0.35 1.94
CA PHE A 50 -1.80 0.33 1.28
C PHE A 50 -1.29 1.24 0.17
N THR A 51 -1.91 1.15 -1.00
CA THR A 51 -1.70 2.07 -2.12
C THR A 51 -3.03 2.39 -2.78
N ARG A 52 -3.06 3.35 -3.69
CA ARG A 52 -4.27 3.69 -4.43
C ARG A 52 -4.48 2.72 -5.60
N LEU A 53 -5.73 2.42 -5.93
CA LEU A 53 -6.04 1.68 -7.16
C LEU A 53 -5.91 2.62 -8.37
N GLU A 54 -4.89 2.39 -9.21
CA GLU A 54 -4.57 3.25 -10.36
C GLU A 54 -4.97 2.64 -11.70
N SER A 55 -5.58 1.44 -11.72
CA SER A 55 -6.03 0.75 -12.94
C SER A 55 -7.06 -0.33 -12.62
N ASP A 56 -8.09 -0.46 -13.47
CA ASP A 56 -9.09 -1.53 -13.39
C ASP A 56 -8.51 -2.94 -13.61
N SER A 57 -7.35 -3.04 -14.27
CA SER A 57 -6.68 -4.32 -14.51
C SER A 57 -5.89 -4.84 -13.31
N SER A 58 -5.75 -4.04 -12.24
CA SER A 58 -4.99 -4.43 -11.06
C SER A 58 -5.86 -5.14 -10.02
N GLU A 59 -5.36 -6.25 -9.49
CA GLU A 59 -6.03 -6.96 -8.39
C GLU A 59 -6.13 -6.06 -7.15
N ARG A 60 -7.22 -6.12 -6.38
CA ARG A 60 -7.35 -5.26 -5.19
C ARG A 60 -6.41 -5.63 -4.05
N GLN A 61 -6.04 -6.91 -3.94
CA GLN A 61 -5.16 -7.40 -2.91
C GLN A 61 -4.18 -8.41 -3.50
N VAL A 62 -2.90 -8.28 -3.16
CA VAL A 62 -1.84 -9.17 -3.65
C VAL A 62 -0.96 -9.59 -2.49
N THR A 63 -0.68 -10.89 -2.37
CA THR A 63 0.27 -11.40 -1.36
C THR A 63 1.70 -11.01 -1.75
N ILE A 64 2.41 -10.35 -0.83
CA ILE A 64 3.83 -10.00 -1.00
C ILE A 64 4.72 -11.13 -0.45
N ALA A 65 4.35 -11.68 0.70
CA ALA A 65 4.96 -12.84 1.36
C ALA A 65 3.97 -13.42 2.38
N ASP A 66 4.30 -14.55 3.01
CA ASP A 66 3.51 -15.04 4.14
C ASP A 66 3.47 -13.97 5.24
N GLY A 67 2.26 -13.64 5.72
CA GLY A 67 2.04 -12.54 6.66
C GLY A 67 2.11 -11.11 6.09
N ALA A 68 2.41 -10.91 4.80
CA ALA A 68 2.51 -9.58 4.16
C ALA A 68 1.69 -9.46 2.86
N ARG A 69 0.91 -8.39 2.71
CA ARG A 69 0.08 -8.15 1.51
C ARG A 69 0.04 -6.68 1.09
N LEU A 70 -0.18 -6.45 -0.20
CA LEU A 70 -0.54 -5.16 -0.78
C LEU A 70 -2.07 -5.06 -0.88
N ILE A 71 -2.63 -3.92 -0.53
CA ILE A 71 -4.03 -3.55 -0.64
C ILE A 71 -4.14 -2.28 -1.48
N ARG A 72 -4.96 -2.32 -2.52
CA ARG A 72 -5.28 -1.18 -3.39
C ARG A 72 -6.62 -0.59 -2.96
N VAL A 73 -6.58 0.62 -2.42
CA VAL A 73 -7.76 1.35 -1.94
C VAL A 73 -8.40 2.08 -3.12
N GLU A 74 -9.71 1.89 -3.29
CA GLU A 74 -10.49 2.49 -4.38
C GLU A 74 -10.88 3.93 -4.06
N VAL A 75 -10.00 4.87 -4.40
CA VAL A 75 -10.27 6.31 -4.24
C VAL A 75 -9.83 7.10 -5.46
N GLY A 76 -10.65 8.07 -5.83
CA GLY A 76 -10.43 8.89 -7.01
C GLY A 76 -10.47 8.13 -8.34
N PRO A 77 -10.01 8.76 -9.43
CA PRO A 77 -9.93 8.17 -10.76
C PRO A 77 -9.03 6.92 -10.82
N ARG A 78 -9.44 5.87 -11.53
CA ARG A 78 -8.65 4.62 -11.69
C ARG A 78 -7.59 4.74 -12.78
N GLU A 79 -6.77 5.77 -12.67
CA GLU A 79 -5.65 6.07 -13.56
C GLU A 79 -4.48 6.59 -12.74
N ARG A 80 -3.29 6.65 -13.35
CA ARG A 80 -2.11 7.28 -12.71
C ARG A 80 -2.38 8.77 -12.53
N LEU A 81 -2.11 9.28 -11.32
CA LEU A 81 -2.19 10.70 -11.02
C LEU A 81 -0.81 11.24 -10.64
N ASP A 82 -0.55 12.50 -11.01
CA ASP A 82 0.61 13.23 -10.52
C ASP A 82 0.58 13.31 -9.00
N LYS A 83 1.76 13.28 -8.38
CA LYS A 83 1.92 13.25 -6.92
C LYS A 83 1.11 14.35 -6.22
N ASP A 84 1.17 15.57 -6.74
CA ASP A 84 0.53 16.72 -6.11
C ASP A 84 -1.01 16.69 -6.25
N ALA A 85 -1.52 16.07 -7.33
CA ALA A 85 -2.95 15.88 -7.54
C ALA A 85 -3.54 14.80 -6.61
N GLN A 86 -2.71 13.89 -6.09
CA GLN A 86 -3.19 12.84 -5.20
C GLN A 86 -3.60 13.36 -3.81
N VAL A 87 -3.12 14.54 -3.39
CA VAL A 87 -3.44 15.13 -2.07
C VAL A 87 -4.95 15.32 -1.90
N GLU A 88 -5.68 15.60 -2.98
CA GLU A 88 -7.16 15.72 -2.97
C GLU A 88 -7.85 14.47 -2.44
N TRP A 89 -7.23 13.30 -2.59
CA TRP A 89 -7.80 12.00 -2.21
C TRP A 89 -7.28 11.48 -0.87
N ALA A 90 -6.48 12.25 -0.13
CA ALA A 90 -5.82 11.78 1.08
C ALA A 90 -6.81 11.36 2.19
N ASP A 91 -7.86 12.14 2.40
CA ASP A 91 -8.88 11.85 3.42
C ASP A 91 -9.66 10.58 3.06
N ALA A 92 -10.15 10.48 1.82
CA ALA A 92 -10.83 9.29 1.33
C ALA A 92 -9.91 8.04 1.39
N PHE A 93 -8.62 8.21 1.11
CA PHE A 93 -7.63 7.13 1.21
C PHE A 93 -7.49 6.66 2.66
N ALA A 94 -7.41 7.57 3.63
CA ALA A 94 -7.38 7.24 5.05
C ALA A 94 -8.66 6.53 5.50
N GLU A 95 -9.83 7.01 5.08
CA GLU A 95 -11.12 6.35 5.36
C GLU A 95 -11.16 4.93 4.79
N GLY A 96 -10.68 4.73 3.56
CA GLY A 96 -10.60 3.41 2.95
C GLY A 96 -9.65 2.45 3.66
N ILE A 97 -8.55 2.97 4.22
CA ILE A 97 -7.64 2.17 5.08
C ILE A 97 -8.34 1.78 6.38
N LEU A 98 -9.00 2.72 7.04
CA LEU A 98 -9.71 2.46 8.30
C LEU A 98 -10.82 1.42 8.10
N ALA A 99 -11.63 1.57 7.05
CA ALA A 99 -12.69 0.62 6.72
C ALA A 99 -12.17 -0.80 6.40
N PHE A 100 -10.92 -0.93 5.96
CA PHE A 100 -10.29 -2.23 5.75
C PHE A 100 -9.70 -2.83 7.04
N ALA A 101 -9.29 -1.97 7.99
CA ALA A 101 -8.62 -2.35 9.22
C ALA A 101 -9.57 -2.63 10.40
N GLU A 102 -10.84 -2.23 10.28
CA GLU A 102 -11.96 -2.64 11.17
C GLU A 102 -12.28 -4.14 11.05
#